data_AF-A0A918R914-F1
#
_entry.id   AF-A0A918R914-F1
#
_cell.length_a   1.000
_cell.length_b   1.000
_cell.length_c   1.000
_cell.angle_alpha   90.00
_cell.angle_beta   90.00
_cell.angle_gamma   90.00
#
_symmetry.space_group_name_H-M   'P 1'
#
loop_
_entity.id
_entity.type
_entity.pdbx_description
1 polymer ?
#
loop_
_entity_poly.entity_id
_entity_poly.type
_entity_poly.pdbx_seq_one_letter_code
_entity_poly.pdbx_strand_id
1 'polypeptide(L)'
;MTLEALLRLCAAWLLVRFVPLRRWRDRLGTVVTTDQIAALPPADPQAIAEARRLALHVERAAPRLPFATKCLPRAIALARMLQARDQSYCLRIATRPAHERGDRDDLHAWVEIGGAKVIGDLPGTWVVLLNLLD
;
A
#
# COMPACT_ATOMS: atom_id res chain seq x y z
N MET A 1 -10.06 -2.11 -15.19
CA MET A 1 -9.47 -1.22 -14.16
C MET A 1 -10.29 -1.15 -12.88
N THR A 2 -11.49 -0.56 -12.84
CA THR A 2 -12.24 -0.47 -11.55
C THR A 2 -12.80 -1.81 -11.05
N LEU A 3 -13.27 -2.69 -11.95
CA LEU A 3 -13.70 -4.05 -11.56
C LEU A 3 -12.53 -4.87 -11.01
N GLU A 4 -11.38 -4.79 -11.68
CA GLU A 4 -10.12 -5.37 -11.23
C GLU A 4 -9.71 -4.84 -9.84
N ALA A 5 -9.85 -3.53 -9.61
CA ALA A 5 -9.63 -2.91 -8.32
C ALA A 5 -10.63 -3.39 -7.25
N LEU A 6 -11.92 -3.55 -7.59
CA LEU A 6 -12.93 -4.12 -6.69
C LEU A 6 -12.55 -5.54 -6.27
N LEU A 7 -12.25 -6.41 -7.23
CA LEU A 7 -11.90 -7.81 -6.96
C LEU A 7 -10.64 -7.91 -6.10
N ARG A 8 -9.59 -7.13 -6.42
CA ARG A 8 -8.36 -7.13 -5.63
C ARG A 8 -8.55 -6.52 -4.26
N LEU A 9 -9.39 -5.51 -4.12
CA LEU A 9 -9.69 -4.91 -2.83
C LEU A 9 -10.52 -5.84 -1.94
N CYS A 10 -11.50 -6.56 -2.50
CA CYS A 10 -12.20 -7.64 -1.81
C CYS A 10 -11.23 -8.72 -1.33
N ALA A 11 -10.36 -9.20 -2.24
CA ALA A 11 -9.37 -10.23 -1.91
C ALA A 11 -8.38 -9.76 -0.84
N ALA A 12 -7.89 -8.51 -0.94
CA ALA A 12 -7.00 -7.92 0.05
C ALA A 12 -7.68 -7.76 1.42
N TRP A 13 -8.96 -7.35 1.43
CA TRP A 13 -9.74 -7.25 2.66
C TRP A 13 -9.90 -8.62 3.34
N LEU A 14 -10.25 -9.66 2.57
CA LEU A 14 -10.33 -11.04 3.08
C LEU A 14 -8.97 -11.52 3.60
N LEU A 15 -7.90 -11.28 2.85
CA LEU A 15 -6.54 -11.68 3.22
C LEU A 15 -6.13 -11.06 4.56
N VAL A 16 -6.32 -9.75 4.73
CA VAL A 16 -5.97 -9.03 5.96
C VAL A 16 -6.86 -9.46 7.13
N ARG A 17 -8.14 -9.76 6.87
CA ARG A 17 -9.11 -10.11 7.91
C ARG A 17 -8.92 -11.53 8.45
N PHE A 18 -8.47 -12.46 7.62
CA PHE A 18 -8.44 -13.89 7.94
C PHE A 18 -7.03 -14.49 8.01
N VAL A 19 -6.01 -13.85 7.43
CA VAL A 19 -4.65 -14.40 7.36
C VAL A 19 -3.65 -13.47 8.05
N PRO A 20 -2.85 -13.96 9.02
CA PRO A 20 -1.83 -13.15 9.67
C PRO A 20 -0.77 -12.64 8.67
N LEU A 21 -0.36 -11.38 8.81
CA LEU A 21 0.63 -10.70 7.94
C LEU A 21 1.88 -11.54 7.66
N ARG A 22 2.38 -12.23 8.69
CA ARG A 22 3.57 -13.09 8.59
C ARG A 22 3.51 -14.15 7.50
N ARG A 23 2.31 -14.60 7.09
CA ARG A 23 2.14 -15.65 6.08
C ARG A 23 2.13 -15.15 4.64
N TRP A 24 1.93 -13.86 4.42
CA TRP A 24 1.74 -13.30 3.08
C TRP A 24 2.58 -12.06 2.77
N ARG A 25 3.31 -11.51 3.75
CA ARG A 25 4.18 -10.35 3.52
C ARG A 25 5.23 -10.61 2.43
N ASP A 26 5.80 -11.81 2.37
CA ASP A 26 6.88 -12.14 1.43
C ASP A 26 6.37 -12.24 -0.01
N ARG A 27 5.05 -12.29 -0.21
CA ARG A 27 4.43 -12.22 -1.54
C ARG A 27 4.26 -10.79 -2.02
N LEU A 28 4.38 -9.78 -1.16
CA LEU A 28 4.16 -8.37 -1.51
C LEU A 28 5.47 -7.62 -1.81
N GLY A 29 6.59 -8.32 -1.81
CA GLY A 29 7.91 -7.76 -1.99
C GLY A 29 8.89 -8.30 -0.96
N THR A 30 10.14 -7.93 -1.14
CA THR A 30 11.25 -8.23 -0.25
C THR A 30 11.34 -7.17 0.83
N VAL A 31 11.64 -7.58 2.06
CA VAL A 31 11.87 -6.65 3.16
C VAL A 31 13.17 -5.90 2.93
N VAL A 32 13.10 -4.57 2.86
CA VAL A 32 14.26 -3.70 2.63
C VAL A 32 14.36 -2.59 3.68
N THR A 33 15.57 -2.06 3.88
CA THR A 33 15.82 -0.92 4.76
C THR A 33 15.46 0.41 4.07
N THR A 34 15.27 1.46 4.87
CA THR A 34 15.02 2.81 4.33
C THR A 34 16.18 3.31 3.47
N ASP A 35 17.43 2.98 3.85
CA ASP A 35 18.62 3.37 3.08
C ASP A 35 18.67 2.69 1.71
N GLN A 36 18.25 1.42 1.63
CA GLN A 36 18.14 0.70 0.35
C GLN A 36 17.11 1.35 -0.58
N ILE A 37 16.01 1.87 -0.03
CA ILE A 37 14.99 2.59 -0.83
C ILE A 37 15.52 3.95 -1.29
N ALA A 38 16.24 4.66 -0.42
CA ALA A 38 16.83 5.96 -0.77
C ALA A 38 17.90 5.84 -1.87
N ALA A 39 18.54 4.67 -1.99
CA ALA A 39 19.51 4.38 -3.04
C ALA A 39 18.88 3.99 -4.40
N LEU A 40 17.56 3.80 -4.47
CA LEU A 40 16.89 3.47 -5.73
C LEU A 40 16.90 4.68 -6.68
N PRO A 41 17.01 4.44 -8.00
CA PRO A 41 16.88 5.51 -8.98
C PRO A 41 15.51 6.19 -8.85
N PRO A 42 15.42 7.49 -9.17
CA PRO A 42 14.14 8.17 -9.23
C PRO A 42 13.22 7.46 -10.23
N ALA A 43 11.96 7.29 -9.86
CA ALA A 43 11.01 6.63 -10.76
C ALA A 43 10.65 7.53 -11.94
N ASP A 44 10.38 6.88 -13.06
CA ASP A 44 9.84 7.52 -14.25
C ASP A 44 8.53 8.27 -13.92
N PRO A 45 8.42 9.58 -14.25
CA PRO A 45 7.19 10.34 -14.09
C PRO A 45 5.95 9.67 -14.71
N GLN A 46 6.12 8.95 -15.83
CA GLN A 46 5.03 8.20 -16.45
C GLN A 46 4.57 7.02 -15.58
N ALA A 47 5.49 6.31 -14.96
CA ALA A 47 5.17 5.24 -14.01
C ALA A 47 4.39 5.79 -12.80
N ILE A 48 4.80 6.93 -12.24
CA ILE A 48 4.08 7.60 -11.14
C ILE A 48 2.66 7.99 -11.58
N ALA A 49 2.51 8.57 -12.77
CA ALA A 49 1.21 8.96 -13.30
C ALA A 49 0.28 7.76 -13.50
N GLU A 50 0.78 6.65 -14.04
CA GLU A 50 -0.01 5.43 -14.21
C GLU A 50 -0.41 4.83 -12.87
N ALA A 51 0.49 4.78 -11.91
CA ALA A 51 0.17 4.29 -10.57
C ALA A 51 -0.90 5.14 -9.87
N ARG A 52 -0.86 6.46 -10.04
CA ARG A 52 -1.92 7.36 -9.54
C ARG A 52 -3.26 7.08 -10.21
N ARG A 53 -3.28 6.78 -11.51
CA ARG A 53 -4.52 6.35 -12.20
C ARG A 53 -5.07 5.05 -11.62
N LEU A 54 -4.21 4.06 -11.37
CA LEU A 54 -4.60 2.80 -10.71
C LEU A 54 -5.12 3.04 -9.29
N ALA A 55 -4.46 3.92 -8.53
CA ALA A 55 -4.91 4.30 -7.18
C ALA A 55 -6.30 4.92 -7.19
N LEU A 56 -6.62 5.78 -8.17
CA LEU A 56 -7.97 6.32 -8.33
C LEU A 56 -9.02 5.22 -8.55
N HIS A 57 -8.67 4.13 -9.25
CA HIS A 57 -9.58 2.99 -9.40
C HIS A 57 -9.80 2.25 -8.08
N VAL A 58 -8.77 2.12 -7.24
CA VAL A 58 -8.88 1.53 -5.89
C VAL A 58 -9.73 2.41 -4.98
N GLU A 59 -9.50 3.73 -4.98
CA GLU A 59 -10.27 4.67 -4.17
C GLU A 59 -11.74 4.73 -4.61
N ARG A 60 -12.02 4.64 -5.93
CA ARG A 60 -13.39 4.54 -6.46
C ARG A 60 -14.05 3.19 -6.16
N ALA A 61 -13.28 2.12 -6.01
CA ALA A 61 -13.77 0.79 -5.67
C ALA A 61 -14.15 0.69 -4.18
N ALA A 62 -13.37 1.32 -3.30
CA ALA A 62 -13.56 1.28 -1.86
C ALA A 62 -15.00 1.56 -1.37
N PRO A 63 -15.69 2.66 -1.78
CA PRO A 63 -17.04 2.96 -1.31
C PRO A 63 -18.13 2.08 -1.94
N ARG A 64 -17.81 1.27 -2.95
CA ARG A 64 -18.77 0.37 -3.61
C ARG A 64 -18.84 -1.01 -2.95
N LEU A 65 -17.95 -1.30 -2.01
CA LEU A 65 -17.96 -2.55 -1.26
C LEU A 65 -18.85 -2.40 -0.02
N PRO A 66 -19.57 -3.46 0.38
CA PRO A 66 -20.49 -3.41 1.52
C PRO A 66 -19.76 -3.40 2.89
N PHE A 67 -18.45 -3.22 2.90
CA PHE A 67 -17.60 -3.22 4.09
C PHE A 67 -16.54 -2.12 4.02
N ALA A 68 -16.17 -1.58 5.18
CA ALA A 68 -15.14 -0.57 5.28
C ALA A 68 -13.75 -1.15 4.94
N THR A 69 -13.08 -0.53 3.98
CA THR A 69 -11.71 -0.88 3.60
C THR A 69 -10.74 0.14 4.21
N LYS A 70 -9.86 -0.34 5.10
CA LYS A 70 -8.78 0.45 5.69
C LYS A 70 -7.65 0.68 4.68
N CYS A 71 -6.66 1.49 5.07
CA CYS A 71 -5.46 1.80 4.28
C CYS A 71 -4.71 0.55 3.79
N LEU A 72 -4.50 -0.45 4.64
CA LEU A 72 -3.74 -1.66 4.30
C LEU A 72 -4.36 -2.49 3.15
N PRO A 73 -5.65 -2.88 3.19
CA PRO A 73 -6.29 -3.52 2.04
C PRO A 73 -6.20 -2.70 0.74
N ARG A 74 -6.34 -1.37 0.81
CA ARG A 74 -6.22 -0.50 -0.37
C ARG A 74 -4.80 -0.50 -0.94
N ALA A 75 -3.80 -0.41 -0.07
CA ALA A 75 -2.39 -0.47 -0.44
C ALA A 75 -2.02 -1.82 -1.07
N ILE A 76 -2.48 -2.94 -0.51
CA ILE A 76 -2.29 -4.28 -1.08
C ILE A 76 -2.98 -4.42 -2.43
N ALA A 77 -4.20 -3.91 -2.57
CA ALA A 77 -4.93 -3.95 -3.84
C ALA A 77 -4.16 -3.22 -4.93
N LEU A 78 -3.62 -2.02 -4.64
CA LEU A 78 -2.79 -1.27 -5.57
C LEU A 78 -1.48 -2.00 -5.90
N ALA A 79 -0.75 -2.47 -4.88
CA ALA A 79 0.48 -3.25 -5.03
C ALA A 79 0.30 -4.43 -6.00
N ARG A 80 -0.79 -5.19 -5.82
CA ARG A 80 -1.16 -6.30 -6.73
C ARG A 80 -1.47 -5.84 -8.16
N MET A 81 -2.00 -4.62 -8.36
CA MET A 81 -2.25 -4.09 -9.71
C MET A 81 -0.96 -3.66 -10.40
N LEU A 82 -0.02 -3.11 -9.62
CA LEU A 82 1.32 -2.69 -10.09
C LEU A 82 2.19 -3.91 -10.42
N GLN A 83 2.20 -4.92 -9.54
CA GLN A 83 2.90 -6.18 -9.77
C GLN A 83 2.41 -6.91 -11.02
N ALA A 84 1.09 -6.91 -11.28
CA ALA A 84 0.52 -7.49 -12.50
C ALA A 84 0.90 -6.74 -13.80
N ARG A 85 1.63 -5.63 -13.68
CA ARG A 85 2.10 -4.77 -14.78
C ARG A 85 3.62 -4.59 -14.74
N ASP A 86 4.34 -5.43 -13.99
CA ASP A 86 5.80 -5.39 -13.81
C ASP A 86 6.32 -4.00 -13.40
N GLN A 87 5.51 -3.26 -12.63
CA GLN A 87 5.88 -1.93 -12.17
C GLN A 87 6.33 -1.97 -10.71
N SER A 88 7.60 -1.63 -10.48
CA SER A 88 8.19 -1.59 -9.14
C SER A 88 7.47 -0.61 -8.22
N TYR A 89 7.32 -1.02 -6.97
CA TYR A 89 6.67 -0.22 -5.93
C TYR A 89 7.26 -0.52 -4.55
N CYS A 90 7.08 0.42 -3.63
CA CYS A 90 7.39 0.23 -2.22
C CYS A 90 6.10 0.32 -1.41
N LEU A 91 5.69 -0.79 -0.79
CA LEU A 91 4.62 -0.81 0.21
C LEU A 91 5.23 -0.54 1.59
N ARG A 92 4.80 0.55 2.23
CA ARG A 92 5.23 0.90 3.59
C ARG A 92 4.13 0.59 4.59
N ILE A 93 4.51 0.00 5.71
CA ILE A 93 3.65 -0.20 6.88
C ILE A 93 4.29 0.56 8.04
N ALA A 94 3.52 1.44 8.66
CA ALA A 94 3.99 2.30 9.73
C ALA A 94 3.00 2.30 10.90
N THR A 95 3.46 2.88 12.00
CA THR A 95 2.65 3.11 13.19
C THR A 95 2.85 4.53 13.72
N ARG A 96 1.91 5.01 14.52
CA ARG A 96 2.08 6.28 15.25
C ARG A 96 3.28 6.21 16.22
N PRO A 97 3.95 7.34 16.49
CA PRO A 97 4.95 7.44 17.55
C PRO A 97 4.38 6.97 18.88
N ALA A 98 5.20 6.38 19.76
CA ALA A 98 4.73 5.77 21.01
C ALA A 98 3.92 6.72 21.91
N HIS A 99 4.21 8.02 21.87
CA HIS A 99 3.51 9.06 22.64
C HIS A 99 2.16 9.49 22.03
N GLU A 100 1.89 9.15 20.77
CA GLU A 100 0.63 9.40 20.06
C GLU A 100 -0.23 8.12 19.95
N ARG A 101 0.22 6.98 20.51
CA ARG A 101 -0.52 5.70 20.45
C ARG A 101 -1.62 5.67 21.49
N GLY A 102 -2.76 5.08 21.13
CA GLY A 102 -3.89 4.94 22.06
C GLY A 102 -5.23 4.63 21.41
N ASP A 103 -5.32 4.62 20.08
CA ASP A 103 -6.58 4.38 19.37
C ASP A 103 -6.43 3.36 18.23
N ARG A 104 -7.55 2.96 17.63
CA ARG A 104 -7.64 1.93 16.57
C ARG A 104 -6.98 2.31 15.23
N ASP A 105 -6.46 3.54 15.13
CA ASP A 105 -5.78 4.11 13.95
C ASP A 105 -4.26 4.28 14.13
N ASP A 106 -3.68 3.56 15.10
CA ASP A 106 -2.24 3.53 15.34
C ASP A 106 -1.41 2.91 14.20
N LEU A 107 -2.05 2.28 13.21
CA LEU A 107 -1.41 1.62 12.07
C LEU A 107 -1.80 2.27 10.74
N HIS A 108 -0.81 2.43 9.87
CA HIS A 108 -1.00 3.02 8.57
C HIS A 108 -0.17 2.32 7.50
N ALA A 109 -0.67 2.34 6.27
CA ALA A 109 0.00 1.72 5.14
C ALA A 109 -0.28 2.49 3.86
N TRP A 110 0.76 2.67 3.06
CA TRP A 110 0.70 3.39 1.79
C TRP A 110 1.65 2.76 0.78
N VAL A 111 1.45 3.08 -0.49
CA VAL A 111 2.33 2.67 -1.59
C VAL A 111 3.04 3.89 -2.14
N GLU A 112 4.34 3.75 -2.39
CA GLU A 112 5.18 4.76 -3.05
C GLU A 112 5.82 4.21 -4.31
N ILE A 113 6.09 5.11 -5.25
CA ILE A 113 6.87 4.84 -6.45
C ILE A 113 7.90 5.96 -6.58
N GLY A 114 9.19 5.62 -6.52
CA GLY A 114 10.27 6.61 -6.53
C GLY A 114 10.14 7.67 -5.43
N GLY A 115 9.68 7.28 -4.25
CA GLY A 115 9.43 8.19 -3.11
C GLY A 115 8.14 9.01 -3.19
N ALA A 116 7.41 8.97 -4.32
CA ALA A 116 6.11 9.62 -4.43
C ALA A 116 5.00 8.72 -3.85
N LYS A 117 4.30 9.18 -2.81
CA LYS A 117 3.11 8.51 -2.29
C LYS A 117 2.00 8.51 -3.35
N VAL A 118 1.40 7.34 -3.57
CA VAL A 118 0.41 7.12 -4.62
C VAL A 118 -0.98 6.84 -4.06
N ILE A 119 -1.08 6.12 -2.93
CA ILE A 119 -2.34 5.83 -2.25
C ILE A 119 -2.15 5.77 -0.74
N GLY A 120 -3.22 6.02 0.01
CA GLY A 120 -3.18 5.95 1.46
C GLY A 120 -2.41 7.12 2.04
N ASP A 121 -2.53 8.33 1.48
CA ASP A 121 -1.94 9.51 2.11
C ASP A 121 -2.77 9.90 3.33
N LEU A 122 -2.24 9.67 4.53
CA LEU A 122 -2.84 10.11 5.78
C LEU A 122 -1.87 11.06 6.49
N PRO A 123 -2.29 12.30 6.80
CA PRO A 123 -1.44 13.28 7.46
C PRO A 123 -1.04 12.82 8.87
N GLY A 124 0.19 13.15 9.27
CA GLY A 124 0.71 12.87 10.60
C GLY A 124 2.14 12.32 10.58
N THR A 125 2.71 12.23 11.79
CA THR A 125 4.01 11.60 12.01
C THR A 125 3.85 10.09 12.02
N TRP A 126 4.63 9.39 11.20
CA TRP A 126 4.59 7.94 11.08
C TRP A 126 5.98 7.34 11.25
N VAL A 127 6.07 6.31 12.11
CA VAL A 127 7.29 5.51 12.26
C VAL A 127 7.13 4.26 11.40
N VAL A 128 7.92 4.18 10.32
CA VAL A 128 7.89 3.03 9.41
C VAL A 128 8.43 1.79 10.12
N LEU A 129 7.63 0.73 10.12
CA LEU A 129 7.97 -0.57 10.71
C LEU A 129 8.48 -1.55 9.66
N LEU A 130 7.96 -1.46 8.45
CA LEU A 130 8.25 -2.39 7.37
C LEU A 130 8.21 -1.66 6.02
N ASN A 131 9.24 -1.91 5.21
CA ASN A 131 9.21 -1.61 3.80
C ASN A 131 9.25 -2.91 3.00
N LEU A 132 8.37 -3.04 2.01
CA LEU A 132 8.30 -4.16 1.09
C LEU A 132 8.50 -3.62 -0.32
N LEU A 133 9.60 -4.03 -0.95
CA LEU A 133 9.99 -3.64 -2.31
C LEU A 133 9.80 -4.81 -3.27
N ASP A 134 9.11 -4.56 -4.38
CA ASP A 134 8.90 -5.49 -5.49
C ASP A 134 9.55 -4.92 -6.76
#